data_AF-A0A1G7NA54-F1
#
_entry.id   AF-A0A1G7NA54-F1
#
_cell.length_a   1.000
_cell.length_b   1.000
_cell.length_c   1.000
_cell.angle_alpha   90.00
_cell.angle_beta   90.00
_cell.angle_gamma   90.00
#
_symmetry.space_group_name_H-M   'P 1'
#
loop_
_entity.id
_entity.type
_entity.pdbx_description
1 polymer ?
#
loop_
_entity_poly.entity_id
_entity_poly.type
_entity_poly.pdbx_seq_one_letter_code
_entity_poly.pdbx_strand_id
1 'polypeptide(L)'
;MPTEFNERDHIESVKGPSTFHDEHGLPKPEPHPSPKFDPEHPGYEVTDVNTKGVAVFIAGLVGFLIVFFGLCYVMGKAINYGLLKQDLQEASKSPYAGGSPEGVQHRGASLATNPEQEQADAARIAQSFPSPRIPVDDDDQETADMHAREDLLLEHYTYADPSEGPEGTIHIPVEQAMALVVKRGLPTAATPATSVQTKMAGDKQFKAVAPLTTGFARTGYELEQIESREQKMAVEKEAQEAKK
;
A
#
# COMPACT_ATOMS: atom_id res chain seq x y z
N MET A 1 -39.59 -100.01 -2.34
CA MET A 1 -38.15 -99.95 -2.02
C MET A 1 -37.39 -100.66 -3.12
N PRO A 2 -36.22 -100.13 -3.52
CA PRO A 2 -35.61 -100.25 -4.85
C PRO A 2 -34.69 -101.49 -4.94
N THR A 3 -34.34 -102.03 -6.11
CA THR A 3 -33.28 -101.57 -7.01
C THR A 3 -33.12 -102.63 -8.11
N GLU A 4 -32.82 -102.22 -9.34
CA GLU A 4 -31.59 -102.59 -10.08
C GLU A 4 -31.75 -102.42 -11.60
N PHE A 5 -30.79 -101.66 -12.15
CA PHE A 5 -30.11 -101.87 -13.42
C PHE A 5 -30.96 -102.03 -14.69
N ASN A 6 -31.06 -100.95 -15.48
CA ASN A 6 -31.26 -101.07 -16.92
C ASN A 6 -30.13 -100.36 -17.67
N GLU A 7 -29.76 -101.05 -18.73
CA GLU A 7 -28.56 -101.00 -19.55
C GLU A 7 -28.86 -100.22 -20.84
N ARG A 8 -27.79 -99.84 -21.55
CA ARG A 8 -27.71 -99.54 -23.00
C ARG A 8 -27.80 -98.06 -23.42
N ASP A 9 -26.61 -97.50 -23.61
CA ASP A 9 -26.04 -97.20 -24.92
C ASP A 9 -26.98 -96.60 -25.97
N HIS A 10 -27.01 -95.27 -26.01
CA HIS A 10 -27.15 -94.54 -27.26
C HIS A 10 -26.08 -93.45 -27.34
N ILE A 11 -25.00 -93.77 -28.04
CA ILE A 11 -23.98 -92.83 -28.51
C ILE A 11 -24.65 -91.99 -29.59
N GLU A 12 -25.15 -90.81 -29.22
CA GLU A 12 -25.60 -89.85 -30.20
C GLU A 12 -24.36 -89.18 -30.83
N SER A 13 -24.20 -89.46 -32.12
CA SER A 13 -23.15 -88.96 -32.99
C SER A 13 -23.10 -87.44 -32.96
N VAL A 14 -22.06 -86.89 -32.32
CA VAL A 14 -21.70 -85.47 -32.40
C VAL A 14 -21.28 -85.18 -33.84
N LYS A 15 -22.23 -84.67 -34.63
CA LYS A 15 -21.96 -84.07 -35.93
C LYS A 15 -21.25 -82.73 -35.70
N GLY A 16 -19.93 -82.79 -35.52
CA GLY A 16 -19.07 -81.62 -35.45
C GLY A 16 -19.15 -80.79 -36.75
N PRO A 17 -19.10 -79.46 -36.68
CA PRO A 17 -19.10 -78.60 -37.86
C PRO A 17 -17.81 -78.80 -38.66
N SER A 18 -17.94 -79.04 -39.96
CA SER A 18 -16.82 -79.13 -40.90
C SER A 18 -16.09 -77.80 -40.98
N THR A 19 -14.92 -77.69 -40.32
CA THR A 19 -14.02 -76.55 -40.50
C THR A 19 -13.19 -76.75 -41.75
N PHE A 20 -13.47 -75.94 -42.77
CA PHE A 20 -12.68 -75.83 -43.99
C PHE A 20 -11.33 -75.20 -43.60
N HIS A 21 -10.23 -75.96 -43.72
CA HIS A 21 -8.88 -75.47 -43.42
C HIS A 21 -8.20 -74.97 -44.71
N ASP A 22 -7.56 -73.80 -44.64
CA ASP A 22 -6.71 -73.28 -45.72
C ASP A 22 -5.33 -74.01 -45.71
N GLU A 23 -4.59 -74.07 -46.84
CA GLU A 23 -3.36 -74.87 -47.03
C GLU A 23 -2.20 -74.63 -46.04
N HIS A 24 -2.30 -73.65 -45.16
CA HIS A 24 -1.30 -73.31 -44.15
C HIS A 24 -1.70 -73.64 -42.71
N GLY A 25 -2.80 -74.38 -42.49
CA GLY A 25 -3.14 -74.93 -41.17
C GLY A 25 -3.44 -73.90 -40.08
N LEU A 26 -3.60 -72.62 -40.44
CA LEU A 26 -4.00 -71.56 -39.54
C LEU A 26 -5.53 -71.42 -39.54
N PRO A 27 -6.18 -71.24 -38.38
CA PRO A 27 -7.61 -70.95 -38.33
C PRO A 27 -7.86 -69.60 -39.01
N LYS A 28 -8.72 -69.61 -40.02
CA LYS A 28 -9.18 -68.38 -40.68
C LYS A 28 -9.85 -67.50 -39.61
N PRO A 29 -9.44 -66.24 -39.41
CA PRO A 29 -10.10 -65.38 -38.43
C PRO A 29 -11.57 -65.24 -38.83
N GLU A 30 -12.47 -65.66 -37.95
CA GLU A 30 -13.90 -65.40 -38.15
C GLU A 30 -14.10 -63.89 -38.29
N PRO A 31 -14.89 -63.41 -39.26
CA PRO A 31 -15.24 -62.00 -39.34
C PRO A 31 -15.87 -61.60 -38.01
N HIS A 32 -15.22 -60.72 -37.26
CA HIS A 32 -15.82 -60.19 -36.03
C HIS A 32 -17.19 -59.60 -36.41
N PRO A 33 -18.28 -59.97 -35.72
CA PRO A 33 -19.58 -59.37 -35.99
C PRO A 33 -19.43 -57.87 -35.78
N SER A 34 -19.52 -57.10 -36.86
CA SER A 34 -19.58 -55.65 -36.80
C SER A 34 -20.71 -55.27 -35.84
N PRO A 35 -20.47 -54.41 -34.83
CA PRO A 35 -21.48 -54.04 -33.85
C PRO A 35 -22.70 -53.51 -34.61
N LYS A 36 -23.83 -54.22 -34.46
CA LYS A 36 -25.09 -53.82 -35.07
C LYS A 36 -25.56 -52.58 -34.32
N PHE A 37 -25.58 -51.44 -35.00
CA PHE A 37 -26.18 -50.21 -34.50
C PHE A 37 -27.70 -50.36 -34.56
N ASP A 38 -28.26 -51.05 -33.58
CA ASP A 38 -29.70 -51.16 -33.41
C ASP A 38 -30.20 -50.04 -32.48
N PRO A 39 -31.43 -49.51 -32.67
CA PRO A 39 -31.96 -48.44 -31.82
C PRO A 39 -32.05 -48.82 -30.33
N GLU A 40 -32.05 -50.12 -30.02
CA GLU A 40 -32.02 -50.61 -28.63
C GLU A 40 -30.60 -50.77 -28.06
N HIS A 41 -29.56 -50.77 -28.90
CA HIS A 41 -28.16 -50.91 -28.49
C HIS A 41 -27.29 -49.89 -29.22
N PRO A 42 -27.44 -48.59 -28.90
CA PRO A 42 -26.88 -47.51 -29.71
C PRO A 42 -25.34 -47.34 -29.55
N GLY A 43 -24.66 -48.31 -28.94
CA GLY A 43 -23.20 -48.30 -28.79
C GLY A 43 -22.66 -47.32 -27.74
N TYR A 44 -23.54 -46.66 -26.98
CA TYR A 44 -23.21 -45.84 -25.82
C TYR A 44 -24.05 -46.24 -24.61
N GLU A 45 -23.60 -45.89 -23.41
CA GLU A 45 -24.33 -46.13 -22.17
C GLU A 45 -25.59 -45.25 -22.13
N VAL A 46 -26.77 -45.86 -22.18
CA VAL A 46 -28.06 -45.13 -22.18
C VAL A 46 -28.40 -44.52 -20.81
N THR A 47 -27.54 -44.70 -19.82
CA THR A 47 -27.72 -44.20 -18.45
C THR A 47 -26.48 -43.39 -18.05
N ASP A 48 -26.44 -42.13 -18.46
CA ASP A 48 -25.24 -41.28 -18.31
C ASP A 48 -24.85 -40.96 -16.86
N VAL A 49 -25.71 -41.12 -15.85
CA VAL A 49 -25.34 -40.84 -14.44
C VAL A 49 -26.33 -41.45 -13.43
N ASN A 50 -25.86 -41.77 -12.23
CA ASN A 50 -26.71 -42.14 -11.11
C ASN A 50 -27.49 -40.92 -10.58
N THR A 51 -28.73 -40.78 -11.03
CA THR A 51 -29.63 -39.66 -10.67
C THR A 51 -29.84 -39.51 -9.16
N LYS A 52 -29.78 -40.61 -8.39
CA LYS A 52 -29.90 -40.57 -6.93
C LYS A 52 -28.69 -39.88 -6.30
N GLY A 53 -27.49 -40.14 -6.81
CA GLY A 53 -26.26 -39.48 -6.35
C GLY A 53 -26.27 -37.99 -6.64
N VAL A 54 -26.71 -37.60 -7.84
CA VAL A 54 -26.86 -36.19 -8.24
C VAL A 54 -27.89 -35.48 -7.37
N ALA A 55 -29.03 -36.12 -7.08
CA ALA A 55 -30.06 -35.53 -6.22
C ALA A 55 -29.55 -35.26 -4.79
N VAL A 56 -28.82 -36.22 -4.19
CA VAL A 56 -28.21 -36.04 -2.85
C VAL A 56 -27.14 -34.96 -2.88
N PHE A 57 -26.34 -34.89 -3.94
CA PHE A 57 -25.32 -33.85 -4.12
C PHE A 57 -25.93 -32.45 -4.18
N ILE A 58 -26.99 -32.26 -4.98
CA ILE A 58 -27.68 -30.97 -5.09
C ILE A 58 -28.35 -30.59 -3.75
N ALA A 59 -29.00 -31.53 -3.08
CA ALA A 59 -29.60 -31.29 -1.77
C ALA A 59 -28.55 -30.89 -0.72
N GLY A 60 -27.39 -31.55 -0.72
CA GLY A 60 -26.26 -31.20 0.14
C GLY A 60 -25.68 -29.82 -0.18
N LEU A 61 -25.54 -29.48 -1.46
CA LEU A 61 -25.04 -28.18 -1.91
C LEU A 61 -25.98 -27.04 -1.50
N VAL A 62 -27.29 -27.21 -1.68
CA VAL A 62 -28.29 -26.23 -1.23
C VAL A 62 -28.27 -26.09 0.29
N GLY A 63 -28.20 -27.20 1.03
CA GLY A 63 -28.09 -27.18 2.49
C GLY A 63 -26.84 -26.42 2.96
N PHE A 64 -25.69 -26.68 2.33
CA PHE A 64 -24.45 -25.97 2.61
C PHE A 64 -24.57 -24.45 2.36
N LEU A 65 -25.15 -24.05 1.23
CA LEU A 65 -25.36 -22.64 0.91
C LEU A 65 -26.27 -21.95 1.93
N ILE A 66 -27.32 -22.61 2.41
CA ILE A 66 -28.22 -22.06 3.43
C ILE A 66 -27.47 -21.83 4.75
N VAL A 67 -26.69 -22.82 5.21
CA VAL A 67 -25.92 -22.71 6.45
C VAL A 67 -24.83 -21.64 6.33
N PHE A 68 -24.10 -21.63 5.21
CA PHE A 68 -23.07 -20.62 4.95
C PHE A 68 -23.65 -19.22 4.89
N PHE A 69 -24.78 -19.03 4.19
CA PHE A 69 -25.48 -17.75 4.12
C PHE A 69 -25.96 -17.30 5.51
N GLY A 70 -26.53 -18.21 6.30
CA GLY A 70 -26.94 -17.91 7.68
C GLY A 70 -25.77 -17.48 8.56
N LEU A 71 -24.64 -18.17 8.47
CA LEU A 71 -23.41 -17.83 9.22
C LEU A 71 -22.85 -16.48 8.79
N CYS A 72 -22.72 -16.23 7.48
CA CYS A 72 -22.30 -14.94 6.94
C CYS A 72 -23.25 -13.81 7.34
N TYR A 73 -24.56 -14.05 7.33
CA TYR A 73 -25.56 -13.07 7.73
C TYR A 73 -25.46 -12.71 9.22
N VAL A 74 -25.33 -13.71 10.10
CA VAL A 74 -25.17 -13.48 11.55
C VAL A 74 -23.86 -12.76 11.84
N MET A 75 -22.74 -13.23 11.27
CA MET A 75 -21.43 -12.62 11.45
C MET A 75 -21.39 -11.19 10.89
N GLY A 76 -21.90 -10.98 9.68
CA GLY A 76 -22.00 -9.67 9.05
C GLY A 76 -22.86 -8.72 9.87
N LYS A 77 -23.99 -9.18 10.43
CA LYS A 77 -24.85 -8.37 11.30
C LYS A 77 -24.15 -8.04 12.63
N ALA A 78 -23.39 -8.96 13.20
CA ALA A 78 -22.65 -8.72 14.45
C ALA A 78 -21.54 -7.68 14.26
N ILE A 79 -20.76 -7.80 13.17
CA ILE A 79 -19.70 -6.83 12.82
C ILE A 79 -20.31 -5.46 12.53
N ASN A 80 -21.36 -5.40 11.70
CA ASN A 80 -22.04 -4.15 11.37
C ASN A 80 -22.62 -3.47 12.63
N TYR A 81 -23.21 -4.25 13.55
CA TYR A 81 -23.72 -3.72 14.82
C TYR A 81 -22.61 -3.23 15.76
N GLY A 82 -21.44 -3.87 15.76
CA GLY A 82 -20.26 -3.43 16.51
C GLY A 82 -19.69 -2.11 15.97
N LEU A 83 -19.52 -2.03 14.65
CA LEU A 83 -19.03 -0.83 13.97
C LEU A 83 -19.97 0.36 14.15
N LEU A 84 -21.28 0.17 14.00
CA LEU A 84 -22.25 1.24 14.26
C LEU A 84 -22.11 1.80 15.69
N LYS A 85 -21.87 0.96 16.70
CA LYS A 85 -21.72 1.43 18.08
C LYS A 85 -20.45 2.25 18.28
N GLN A 86 -19.36 1.86 17.63
CA GLN A 86 -18.09 2.59 17.71
C GLN A 86 -18.19 3.92 16.96
N ASP A 87 -18.73 3.92 15.74
CA ASP A 87 -18.91 5.12 14.94
C ASP A 87 -19.84 6.13 15.63
N LEU A 88 -20.93 5.69 16.25
CA LEU A 88 -21.80 6.59 17.04
C LEU A 88 -21.07 7.20 18.24
N GLN A 89 -20.21 6.43 18.91
CA GLN A 89 -19.48 6.89 20.09
C GLN A 89 -18.35 7.85 19.73
N GLU A 90 -17.64 7.60 18.63
CA GLU A 90 -16.57 8.47 18.11
C GLU A 90 -17.13 9.73 17.46
N ALA A 91 -18.25 9.64 16.72
CA ALA A 91 -18.95 10.81 16.19
C ALA A 91 -19.45 11.75 17.30
N SER A 92 -19.82 11.22 18.47
CA SER A 92 -20.22 12.05 19.63
C SER A 92 -19.07 12.81 20.30
N LYS A 93 -17.81 12.43 20.04
CA LYS A 93 -16.60 12.97 20.70
C LYS A 93 -15.72 13.79 19.78
N SER A 94 -15.91 13.70 18.46
CA SER A 94 -15.12 14.42 17.47
C SER A 94 -15.69 15.83 17.22
N PRO A 95 -14.94 16.92 17.43
CA PRO A 95 -15.36 18.27 17.05
C PRO A 95 -15.40 18.50 15.53
N TYR A 96 -14.90 17.54 14.73
CA TYR A 96 -14.96 17.56 13.26
C TYR A 96 -16.10 16.70 12.68
N ALA A 97 -16.81 15.93 13.52
CA ALA A 97 -18.01 15.20 13.12
C ALA A 97 -19.20 16.17 13.19
N GLY A 98 -19.39 16.94 12.11
CA GLY A 98 -20.59 17.74 11.91
C GLY A 98 -21.84 16.90 12.21
N GLY A 99 -22.57 17.32 13.24
CA GLY A 99 -23.55 16.49 13.92
C GLY A 99 -24.71 16.06 13.02
N SER A 100 -24.93 14.75 12.96
CA SER A 100 -26.24 14.10 13.13
C SER A 100 -26.04 12.58 13.03
N PRO A 101 -26.69 11.76 13.88
CA PRO A 101 -26.64 10.29 13.78
C PRO A 101 -27.17 9.73 12.45
N GLU A 102 -27.77 10.54 11.58
CA GLU A 102 -28.13 10.17 10.20
C GLU A 102 -26.91 10.06 9.27
N GLY A 103 -25.86 10.87 9.46
CA GLY A 103 -24.72 10.92 8.54
C GLY A 103 -23.84 9.66 8.54
N VAL A 104 -23.88 8.87 9.61
CA VAL A 104 -23.12 7.61 9.74
C VAL A 104 -23.85 6.45 9.03
N GLN A 105 -25.19 6.46 9.00
CA GLN A 105 -25.98 5.39 8.36
C GLN A 105 -25.87 5.40 6.83
N HIS A 106 -25.46 6.52 6.22
CA HIS A 106 -25.41 6.65 4.77
C HIS A 106 -24.06 6.29 4.14
N ARG A 107 -22.98 6.12 4.90
CA ARG A 107 -21.65 5.83 4.33
C ARG A 107 -21.57 4.50 3.56
N GLY A 108 -22.47 3.55 3.86
CA GLY A 108 -22.62 2.30 3.09
C GLY A 108 -23.72 2.33 2.02
N ALA A 109 -24.62 3.32 2.04
CA ALA A 109 -25.71 3.47 1.07
C ALA A 109 -25.35 4.41 -0.09
N SER A 110 -24.38 5.29 0.11
CA SER A 110 -23.84 6.21 -0.90
C SER A 110 -22.47 5.72 -1.39
N LEU A 111 -22.41 4.53 -1.98
CA LEU A 111 -21.34 4.18 -2.93
C LEU A 111 -21.63 4.75 -4.33
N ALA A 112 -22.79 5.37 -4.52
CA ALA A 112 -23.03 6.23 -5.67
C ALA A 112 -22.28 7.55 -5.42
N THR A 113 -21.21 7.73 -6.16
CA THR A 113 -20.43 8.97 -6.30
C THR A 113 -21.36 10.11 -6.69
N ASN A 114 -21.87 10.85 -5.69
CA ASN A 114 -22.57 12.10 -5.95
C ASN A 114 -21.49 13.15 -6.28
N PRO A 115 -21.49 13.75 -7.49
CA PRO A 115 -20.51 14.75 -7.87
C PRO A 115 -20.47 15.94 -6.91
N GLU A 116 -21.60 16.32 -6.28
CA GLU A 116 -21.60 17.39 -5.28
C GLU A 116 -20.85 17.01 -4.00
N GLN A 117 -20.93 15.74 -3.60
CA GLN A 117 -20.30 15.26 -2.38
C GLN A 117 -18.79 15.07 -2.57
N GLU A 118 -18.38 14.56 -3.74
CA GLU A 118 -16.98 14.52 -4.14
C GLU A 118 -16.37 15.91 -4.26
N GLN A 119 -17.14 16.89 -4.76
CA GLN A 119 -16.67 18.27 -4.86
C GLN A 119 -16.53 18.93 -3.48
N ALA A 120 -17.45 18.64 -2.54
CA ALA A 120 -17.35 19.10 -1.16
C ALA A 120 -16.16 18.46 -0.42
N ASP A 121 -15.92 17.16 -0.62
CA ASP A 121 -14.80 16.44 -0.02
C ASP A 121 -13.46 16.90 -0.64
N ALA A 122 -13.40 17.11 -1.95
CA ALA A 122 -12.23 17.69 -2.62
C ALA A 122 -11.94 19.12 -2.14
N ALA A 123 -12.97 19.95 -1.94
CA ALA A 123 -12.82 21.29 -1.38
C ALA A 123 -12.30 21.26 0.07
N ARG A 124 -12.77 20.32 0.89
CA ARG A 124 -12.26 20.11 2.26
C ARG A 124 -10.81 19.66 2.26
N ILE A 125 -10.45 18.72 1.39
CA ILE A 125 -9.06 18.25 1.24
C ILE A 125 -8.17 19.41 0.76
N ALA A 126 -8.61 20.20 -0.22
CA ALA A 126 -7.88 21.36 -0.71
C ALA A 126 -7.70 22.48 0.34
N GLN A 127 -8.60 22.58 1.32
CA GLN A 127 -8.45 23.48 2.48
C GLN A 127 -7.50 22.91 3.55
N SER A 128 -7.43 21.57 3.68
CA SER A 128 -6.55 20.90 4.64
C SER A 128 -5.08 20.95 4.26
N PHE A 129 -4.79 21.09 2.96
CA PHE A 129 -3.45 21.36 2.46
C PHE A 129 -3.32 22.85 2.21
N PRO A 130 -2.70 23.64 3.11
CA PRO A 130 -2.23 24.96 2.72
C PRO A 130 -1.36 24.76 1.48
N SER A 131 -1.83 25.28 0.35
CA SER A 131 -1.05 25.24 -0.88
C SER A 131 0.29 25.91 -0.58
N PRO A 132 1.43 25.35 -1.03
CA PRO A 132 2.67 26.10 -1.05
C PRO A 132 2.45 27.30 -1.96
N ARG A 133 2.02 28.40 -1.38
CA ARG A 133 1.82 29.67 -2.05
C ARG A 133 3.17 30.35 -2.04
N ILE A 134 3.68 30.63 -3.23
CA ILE A 134 4.73 31.62 -3.38
C ILE A 134 4.05 32.96 -3.01
N PRO A 135 4.59 33.74 -2.05
CA PRO A 135 4.11 35.09 -1.80
C PRO A 135 3.97 35.82 -3.14
N VAL A 136 2.77 36.34 -3.42
CA VAL A 136 2.45 37.02 -4.68
C VAL A 136 2.90 38.48 -4.68
N ASP A 137 3.14 39.01 -3.49
CA ASP A 137 3.80 40.30 -3.33
C ASP A 137 5.31 40.01 -3.39
N ASP A 138 6.00 40.59 -4.37
CA ASP A 138 7.47 40.61 -4.51
C ASP A 138 8.13 41.44 -3.38
N ASP A 139 7.52 41.47 -2.20
CA ASP A 139 8.04 42.16 -1.04
C ASP A 139 9.14 41.27 -0.43
N ASP A 140 10.38 41.53 -0.84
CA ASP A 140 11.62 40.99 -0.25
C ASP A 140 11.75 41.24 1.27
N GLN A 141 10.72 41.80 1.91
CA GLN A 141 10.66 42.13 3.33
C GLN A 141 10.60 40.89 4.22
N GLU A 142 9.82 39.86 3.86
CA GLU A 142 9.76 38.64 4.69
C GLU A 142 11.08 37.87 4.66
N THR A 143 11.74 37.83 3.50
CA THR A 143 13.08 37.26 3.35
C THR A 143 14.13 38.08 4.07
N ALA A 144 14.05 39.42 3.99
CA ALA A 144 14.93 40.32 4.72
C ALA A 144 14.82 40.16 6.24
N ASP A 145 13.59 40.04 6.76
CA ASP A 145 13.33 39.83 8.18
C ASP A 145 13.85 38.46 8.65
N MET A 146 13.75 37.43 7.82
CA MET A 146 14.31 36.11 8.11
C MET A 146 15.85 36.17 8.18
N HIS A 147 16.51 36.72 7.16
CA HIS A 147 17.97 36.85 7.14
C HIS A 147 18.48 37.74 8.29
N ALA A 148 17.77 38.81 8.63
CA ALA A 148 18.13 39.66 9.77
C ALA A 148 18.08 38.91 11.10
N ARG A 149 17.14 37.97 11.27
CA ARG A 149 17.09 37.11 12.47
C ARG A 149 18.22 36.10 12.48
N GLU A 150 18.53 35.50 11.33
CA GLU A 150 19.66 34.59 11.19
C GLU A 150 20.97 35.27 11.54
N ASP A 151 21.24 36.46 10.99
CA ASP A 151 22.44 37.24 11.29
C ASP A 151 22.59 37.50 12.80
N LEU A 152 21.51 37.86 13.48
CA LEU A 152 21.53 38.08 14.93
C LEU A 152 21.90 36.81 15.71
N LEU A 153 21.41 35.65 15.27
CA LEU A 153 21.76 34.36 15.88
C LEU A 153 23.21 33.93 15.60
N LEU A 154 23.77 34.34 14.46
CA LEU A 154 25.14 33.98 14.06
C LEU A 154 26.19 34.88 14.71
N GLU A 155 25.90 36.18 14.85
CA GLU A 155 26.87 37.18 15.32
C GLU A 155 26.83 37.42 16.83
N HIS A 156 25.70 37.13 17.49
CA HIS A 156 25.48 37.46 18.90
C HIS A 156 25.24 36.22 19.76
N TYR A 157 25.49 36.37 21.06
CA TYR A 157 25.13 35.36 22.03
C TYR A 157 23.61 35.35 22.26
N THR A 158 22.99 34.20 22.07
CA THR A 158 21.57 33.99 22.35
C THR A 158 21.35 32.75 23.21
N TYR A 159 20.29 32.77 24.00
CA TYR A 159 19.87 31.61 24.79
C TYR A 159 18.97 30.74 23.91
N ALA A 160 19.29 29.46 23.80
CA ALA A 160 18.45 28.53 23.07
C ALA A 160 17.12 28.34 23.80
N ASP A 161 16.04 28.17 23.04
CA ASP A 161 14.75 27.78 23.62
C ASP A 161 14.91 26.36 24.24
N PRO A 162 14.37 26.11 25.45
CA PRO A 162 14.38 24.78 26.07
C PRO A 162 13.70 23.68 25.22
N SER A 163 12.98 24.03 24.16
CA SER A 163 12.46 23.08 23.16
C SER A 163 13.48 22.62 22.11
N GLU A 164 14.57 23.37 21.90
CA GLU A 164 15.59 23.08 20.87
C GLU A 164 16.79 22.30 21.43
N GLY A 165 16.94 22.22 22.75
CA GLY A 165 18.04 21.51 23.36
C GLY A 165 17.95 21.40 24.89
N PRO A 166 18.97 20.80 25.53
CA PRO A 166 19.05 20.74 26.99
C PRO A 166 18.94 22.14 27.61
N GLU A 167 18.23 22.24 28.74
CA GLU A 167 18.09 23.49 29.48
C GLU A 167 19.46 24.14 29.74
N GLY A 168 19.61 25.41 29.38
CA GLY A 168 20.87 26.16 29.54
C GLY A 168 21.82 26.11 28.33
N THR A 169 21.36 25.67 27.16
CA THR A 169 22.14 25.76 25.92
C THR A 169 22.30 27.22 25.49
N ILE A 170 23.56 27.66 25.29
CA ILE A 170 23.91 29.02 24.85
C ILE A 170 24.46 28.93 23.44
N HIS A 171 23.88 29.68 22.51
CA HIS A 171 24.44 29.88 21.18
C HIS A 171 25.63 30.84 21.25
N ILE A 172 26.73 30.41 20.67
CA ILE A 172 27.99 31.15 20.63
C ILE A 172 28.19 31.63 19.19
N PRO A 173 28.63 32.88 18.96
CA PRO A 173 28.93 33.36 17.62
C PRO A 173 29.91 32.46 16.88
N VAL A 174 29.75 32.31 15.57
CA VAL A 174 30.50 31.33 14.76
C VAL A 174 32.01 31.55 14.86
N GLU A 175 32.47 32.81 14.89
CA GLU A 175 33.88 33.18 15.03
C GLU A 175 34.45 32.67 16.36
N GLN A 176 33.65 32.77 17.43
CA GLN A 176 34.04 32.33 18.75
C GLN A 176 33.98 30.81 18.87
N ALA A 177 32.98 30.18 18.25
CA ALA A 177 32.91 28.72 18.15
C ALA A 177 34.15 28.17 17.41
N MET A 178 34.52 28.75 16.27
CA MET A 178 35.74 28.38 15.54
C MET A 178 36.99 28.61 16.40
N ALA A 179 37.11 29.76 17.07
CA ALA A 179 38.25 30.03 17.95
C ALA A 179 38.34 29.03 19.11
N LEU A 180 37.21 28.62 19.68
CA LEU A 180 37.14 27.59 20.72
C LEU A 180 37.51 26.21 20.17
N VAL A 181 37.06 25.86 18.96
CA VAL A 181 37.42 24.60 18.30
C VAL A 181 38.92 24.55 18.00
N VAL A 182 39.52 25.64 17.52
CA VAL A 182 40.98 25.70 17.30
C VAL A 182 41.73 25.57 18.62
N LYS A 183 41.31 26.28 19.67
CA LYS A 183 41.94 26.21 21.00
C LYS A 183 41.81 24.83 21.65
N ARG A 184 40.65 24.19 21.51
CA ARG A 184 40.34 22.87 22.08
C ARG A 184 40.88 21.72 21.23
N GLY A 185 41.22 22.00 19.97
CA GLY A 185 41.42 21.00 18.93
C GLY A 185 40.07 20.45 18.44
N LEU A 186 40.02 20.04 17.17
CA LEU A 186 38.86 19.31 16.67
C LEU A 186 38.67 18.06 17.53
N PRO A 187 37.50 17.84 18.17
CA PRO A 187 37.25 16.60 18.85
C PRO A 187 37.38 15.47 17.81
N THR A 188 38.36 14.59 17.99
CA THR A 188 38.41 13.34 17.24
C THR A 188 37.21 12.52 17.69
N ALA A 189 36.10 12.62 16.95
CA ALA A 189 35.03 11.65 17.07
C ALA A 189 35.67 10.27 16.95
N ALA A 190 35.35 9.36 17.88
CA ALA A 190 35.54 7.95 17.61
C ALA A 190 34.72 7.66 16.34
N THR A 191 35.41 7.54 15.21
CA THR A 191 34.82 7.31 13.90
C THR A 191 33.83 6.15 14.00
N PRO A 192 32.49 6.34 13.88
CA PRO A 192 31.70 5.24 13.36
C PRO A 192 32.26 5.02 11.96
N ALA A 193 32.80 3.82 11.71
CA ALA A 193 33.45 3.48 10.45
C ALA A 193 32.63 4.05 9.29
N THR A 194 33.13 5.12 8.68
CA THR A 194 32.64 5.59 7.39
C THR A 194 32.78 4.39 6.49
N SER A 195 31.66 3.73 6.20
CA SER A 195 31.63 2.72 5.15
C SER A 195 32.23 3.41 3.93
N VAL A 196 33.41 2.94 3.53
CA VAL A 196 34.04 3.35 2.30
C VAL A 196 33.09 2.84 1.23
N GLN A 197 32.14 3.69 0.83
CA GLN A 197 31.32 3.48 -0.35
C GLN A 197 32.33 3.30 -1.49
N THR A 198 32.42 2.07 -1.97
CA THR A 198 33.28 1.72 -3.09
C THR A 198 32.77 2.53 -4.27
N LYS A 199 33.54 3.52 -4.70
CA LYS A 199 33.21 4.35 -5.86
C LYS A 199 33.04 3.43 -7.06
N MET A 200 31.85 3.45 -7.65
CA MET A 200 31.58 2.67 -8.84
C MET A 200 32.34 3.31 -10.02
N ALA A 201 32.77 2.49 -10.98
CA ALA A 201 33.45 2.98 -12.16
C ALA A 201 32.50 3.90 -12.96
N GLY A 202 32.73 5.21 -12.90
CA GLY A 202 31.87 6.23 -13.53
C GLY A 202 31.73 7.52 -12.72
N ASP A 203 32.08 7.51 -11.43
CA ASP A 203 31.96 8.68 -10.56
C ASP A 203 32.99 9.77 -10.92
N LYS A 204 32.58 10.74 -11.75
CA LYS A 204 33.30 12.01 -11.92
C LYS A 204 33.19 12.81 -10.63
N GLN A 205 34.32 13.27 -10.10
CA GLN A 205 34.32 14.24 -9.00
C GLN A 205 33.70 15.56 -9.48
N PHE A 206 32.43 15.77 -9.16
CA PHE A 206 31.81 17.08 -9.34
C PHE A 206 32.43 18.03 -8.32
N LYS A 207 33.31 18.90 -8.79
CA LYS A 207 33.83 20.01 -8.00
C LYS A 207 32.75 21.09 -7.99
N ALA A 208 31.98 21.18 -6.91
CA ALA A 208 31.04 22.25 -6.71
C ALA A 208 31.82 23.58 -6.65
N VAL A 209 31.69 24.39 -7.70
CA VAL A 209 32.13 25.78 -7.69
C VAL A 209 31.02 26.55 -6.98
N ALA A 210 31.32 27.10 -5.80
CA ALA A 210 30.36 27.92 -5.07
C ALA A 210 30.18 29.29 -5.79
N PRO A 211 28.97 29.88 -5.79
CA PRO A 211 27.65 29.28 -5.58
C PRO A 211 26.85 29.14 -6.88
N LEU A 212 26.23 27.97 -7.09
CA LEU A 212 25.27 27.67 -8.18
C LEU A 212 23.84 28.13 -7.86
N THR A 213 23.67 29.08 -6.94
CA THR A 213 22.36 29.57 -6.51
C THR A 213 22.50 31.03 -6.08
N THR A 214 21.73 31.91 -6.72
CA THR A 214 21.48 33.28 -6.25
C THR A 214 20.47 33.29 -5.10
N GLY A 215 19.93 32.14 -4.69
CA GLY A 215 18.90 32.03 -3.65
C GLY A 215 19.42 32.14 -2.21
N PHE A 216 20.75 32.20 -2.02
CA PHE A 216 21.38 32.51 -0.73
C PHE A 216 22.12 33.86 -0.74
N ALA A 217 22.11 34.57 -1.87
CA ALA A 217 22.72 35.89 -1.95
C ALA A 217 21.70 36.92 -1.45
N ARG A 218 22.17 37.87 -0.64
CA ARG A 218 21.32 38.97 -0.17
C ARG A 218 20.73 39.75 -1.34
N THR A 219 19.47 40.16 -1.21
CA THR A 219 18.81 40.99 -2.23
C THR A 219 19.34 42.42 -2.18
N GLY A 220 19.12 43.21 -3.25
CA GLY A 220 19.51 44.62 -3.26
C GLY A 220 18.81 45.43 -2.16
N TYR A 221 17.57 45.07 -1.84
CA TYR A 221 16.77 45.68 -0.78
C TYR A 221 17.37 45.43 0.61
N GLU A 222 17.86 44.21 0.86
CA GLU A 222 18.52 43.86 2.12
C GLU A 222 19.81 44.67 2.33
N LEU A 223 20.63 44.81 1.29
CA LEU A 223 21.89 45.56 1.35
C LEU A 223 21.66 47.03 1.72
N GLU A 224 20.64 47.67 1.15
CA GLU A 224 20.27 49.05 1.47
C GLU A 224 19.77 49.18 2.92
N GLN A 225 18.97 48.22 3.41
CA GLN A 225 18.55 48.21 4.81
C GLN A 225 19.72 48.06 5.77
N ILE A 226 20.66 47.16 5.48
CA ILE A 226 21.85 46.93 6.29
C ILE A 226 22.69 48.20 6.35
N GLU A 227 23.00 48.80 5.21
CA GLU A 227 23.78 50.04 5.15
C GLU A 227 23.08 51.17 5.92
N SER A 228 21.76 51.32 5.76
CA SER A 228 21.00 52.34 6.50
C SER A 228 21.02 52.11 8.01
N ARG A 229 21.00 50.85 8.46
CA ARG A 229 21.08 50.48 9.88
C ARG A 229 22.48 50.76 10.42
N GLU A 230 23.52 50.39 9.68
CA GLU A 230 24.92 50.67 10.05
C GLU A 230 25.17 52.17 10.17
N GLN A 231 24.69 52.97 9.21
CA GLN A 231 24.78 54.43 9.28
C GLN A 231 24.07 55.00 10.51
N LYS A 232 22.86 54.52 10.84
CA LYS A 232 22.14 54.94 12.05
C LYS A 232 22.91 54.59 13.32
N MET A 233 23.40 53.36 13.43
CA MET A 233 24.18 52.89 14.58
C MET A 233 25.49 53.66 14.74
N ALA A 234 26.16 53.99 13.62
CA ALA A 234 27.38 54.80 13.62
C ALA A 234 27.09 56.23 14.13
N VAL A 235 26.05 56.88 13.63
CA VAL A 235 25.64 58.22 14.08
C VAL A 235 25.21 58.22 15.55
N GLU A 236 24.48 57.21 16.00
CA GLU A 236 24.11 57.07 17.42
C GLU A 236 25.33 56.88 18.32
N LYS A 237 26.30 56.09 17.87
CA LYS A 237 27.56 55.88 18.59
C LYS A 237 28.36 57.18 18.69
N GLU A 238 28.50 57.93 17.60
CA GLU A 238 29.15 59.24 17.59
C GLU A 238 28.43 60.25 18.50
N ALA A 239 27.09 60.24 18.53
CA ALA A 239 26.29 61.08 19.41
C ALA A 239 26.43 60.71 20.90
N GLN A 240 26.66 59.42 21.21
CA GLN A 240 26.95 58.97 22.58
C GLN A 240 28.37 59.31 23.02
N GLU A 241 29.35 59.23 22.11
CA GLU A 241 30.72 59.63 22.38
C GLU A 241 30.86 61.15 22.57
N ALA A 242 30.11 61.96 21.81
CA ALA A 242 30.08 63.42 21.96
C ALA A 242 29.40 63.92 23.25
N LYS A 243 28.64 63.05 23.93
CA LYS A 243 27.99 63.34 25.22
C LYS A 243 28.83 62.93 26.44
N LYS A 244 29.98 62.31 26.22
CA LYS A 244 30.88 61.82 27.27
C LYS A 244 32.08 62.74 27.44
#